data_AF-B7KHC9-F1
#
_entry.id   AF-B7KHC9-F1
#
_cell.length_a   1.000
_cell.length_b   1.000
_cell.length_c   1.000
_cell.angle_alpha   90.00
_cell.angle_beta   90.00
_cell.angle_gamma   90.00
#
_symmetry.space_group_name_H-M   'P 1'
#
loop_
_entity.id
_entity.type
_entity.pdbx_description
1 polymer ?
#
loop_
_entity_poly.entity_id
_entity_poly.type
_entity_poly.pdbx_seq_one_letter_code
_entity_poly.pdbx_strand_id
1 'polypeptide(L)'
;METDSLPTEIILTHPRQSLGKIQLDWMPQPGSYVELQGKTYAVLERHHHYQYKIGGYFLNKISLYVQSAQRPQERSLIDGRWIIGDSNCRFNAHSEIFRCAVNPEGPCQGCRFYEFRDVRS
;
A
#
# COMPACT_ATOMS: atom_id res chain seq x y z
N MET A 1 7.13 0.41 -19.76
CA MET A 1 6.63 1.77 -19.46
C MET A 1 7.33 2.19 -18.19
N GLU A 2 8.27 3.14 -18.27
CA GLU A 2 8.85 3.74 -17.07
C GLU A 2 7.71 4.29 -16.22
N THR A 3 7.60 3.77 -15.00
CA THR A 3 6.67 4.32 -14.03
C THR A 3 7.37 5.57 -13.54
N ASP A 4 7.19 6.69 -14.24
CA ASP A 4 7.57 8.01 -13.71
C ASP A 4 6.90 8.10 -12.34
N SER A 5 7.71 7.94 -11.30
CA SER A 5 7.23 7.90 -9.93
C SER A 5 6.82 9.33 -9.57
N LEU A 6 5.56 9.63 -9.87
CA LEU A 6 5.01 10.95 -9.68
C LEU A 6 4.99 11.30 -8.19
N PRO A 7 5.31 12.55 -7.82
CA PRO A 7 5.19 12.99 -6.45
C PRO A 7 3.73 12.82 -6.00
N THR A 8 3.55 12.01 -4.95
CA THR A 8 2.23 11.74 -4.37
C THR A 8 2.09 12.56 -3.10
N GLU A 9 1.11 13.46 -3.08
CA GLU A 9 0.77 14.25 -1.90
C GLU A 9 -0.12 13.43 -0.96
N ILE A 10 0.24 13.35 0.33
CA ILE A 10 -0.55 12.68 1.35
C ILE A 10 -1.31 13.72 2.16
N ILE A 11 -2.63 13.61 2.20
CA ILE A 11 -3.52 14.58 2.82
C ILE A 11 -4.35 13.85 3.88
N LEU A 12 -4.17 14.20 5.16
CA LEU A 12 -5.07 13.78 6.22
C LEU A 12 -6.45 14.38 5.98
N THR A 13 -7.52 13.59 6.07
CA THR A 13 -8.89 14.07 5.81
C THR A 13 -9.43 14.91 6.97
N HIS A 14 -9.15 14.53 8.22
CA HIS A 14 -9.64 15.22 9.42
C HIS A 14 -8.57 15.28 10.54
N PRO A 15 -8.15 16.49 10.97
CA PRO A 15 -8.35 17.76 10.26
C PRO A 15 -7.68 17.73 8.88
N ARG A 16 -8.22 18.47 7.91
CA ARG A 16 -7.66 18.48 6.55
C ARG A 16 -6.26 19.10 6.57
N GLN A 17 -5.24 18.29 6.33
CA GLN A 17 -3.84 18.74 6.41
C GLN A 17 -2.97 17.97 5.42
N SER A 18 -2.13 18.68 4.68
CA SER A 18 -1.06 18.05 3.90
C SER A 18 0.01 17.53 4.85
N LEU A 19 0.26 16.23 4.80
CA LEU A 19 1.29 15.54 5.60
C LEU A 19 2.65 15.49 4.89
N GLY A 20 2.68 15.81 3.60
CA GLY A 20 3.90 15.86 2.79
C GLY A 20 3.74 15.21 1.42
N LYS A 21 4.83 15.19 0.67
CA LYS A 21 4.92 14.51 -0.62
C LYS A 21 5.91 13.36 -0.52
N ILE A 22 5.51 12.20 -1.02
CA ILE A 22 6.35 11.01 -1.09
C ILE A 22 6.36 10.47 -2.51
N GLN A 23 7.46 9.82 -2.86
CA GLN A 23 7.60 9.10 -4.12
C GLN A 23 7.22 7.65 -3.86
N LEU A 24 6.16 7.17 -4.50
CA LEU A 24 5.70 5.79 -4.39
C LEU A 24 6.05 5.05 -5.67
N ASP A 25 6.64 3.87 -5.52
CA ASP A 25 6.91 2.91 -6.58
C ASP A 25 5.72 1.97 -6.85
N TRP A 26 4.58 2.25 -6.17
CA TRP A 26 3.33 1.53 -6.28
C TRP A 26 2.14 2.46 -6.33
N MET A 27 0.99 1.88 -6.66
CA MET A 27 -0.23 2.63 -6.91
C MET A 27 -1.29 2.30 -5.84
N PRO A 28 -1.25 2.96 -4.67
CA PRO A 28 -2.20 2.71 -3.59
C PRO A 28 -3.64 2.89 -4.01
N GLN A 29 -4.47 1.91 -3.65
CA GLN A 29 -5.91 1.96 -3.84
C GLN A 29 -6.62 2.30 -2.52
N PRO A 30 -7.85 2.84 -2.57
CA PRO A 30 -8.71 2.90 -1.39
C PRO A 30 -8.76 1.56 -0.65
N GLY A 31 -8.65 1.59 0.68
CA GLY A 31 -8.55 0.40 1.55
C GLY A 31 -7.12 -0.12 1.75
N SER A 32 -6.16 0.37 0.97
CA SER A 32 -4.73 0.13 1.21
C SER A 32 -4.22 1.00 2.36
N TYR A 33 -3.01 0.73 2.81
CA TYR A 33 -2.36 1.46 3.89
C TYR A 33 -1.04 2.04 3.40
N VAL A 34 -0.67 3.21 3.90
CA VAL A 34 0.64 3.85 3.66
C VAL A 34 1.29 4.15 5.01
N GLU A 35 2.62 4.07 5.06
CA GLU A 35 3.39 4.49 6.22
C GLU A 35 4.14 5.78 5.92
N LEU A 36 4.02 6.75 6.82
CA LEU A 36 4.70 8.04 6.73
C LEU A 36 5.22 8.41 8.12
N GLN A 37 6.54 8.61 8.24
CA GLN A 37 7.19 8.98 9.51
C GLN A 37 6.84 8.03 10.67
N GLY A 38 6.78 6.72 10.40
CA GLY A 38 6.45 5.70 11.40
C GLY A 38 4.98 5.66 11.82
N LYS A 39 4.11 6.44 11.17
CA LYS A 39 2.65 6.40 11.38
C LYS A 39 1.97 5.74 10.20
N THR A 40 0.99 4.89 10.50
CA THR A 40 0.19 4.21 9.49
C THR A 40 -1.08 5.00 9.19
N TYR A 41 -1.41 5.10 7.90
CA TYR A 41 -2.61 5.77 7.43
C TYR A 41 -3.38 4.86 6.47
N ALA A 42 -4.70 4.78 6.63
CA ALA A 42 -5.57 4.10 5.67
C ALA A 42 -5.90 5.07 4.53
N VAL A 43 -5.75 4.60 3.29
CA VAL A 43 -6.11 5.35 2.09
C VAL A 43 -7.62 5.27 1.91
N LEU A 44 -8.27 6.42 1.89
CA LEU A 44 -9.72 6.55 1.70
C LEU A 44 -10.04 6.89 0.25
N GLU A 45 -9.29 7.84 -0.32
CA GLU A 45 -9.50 8.28 -1.70
C GLU A 45 -8.17 8.50 -2.40
N ARG A 46 -8.18 8.29 -3.70
CA ARG A 46 -7.06 8.60 -4.59
C ARG A 46 -7.53 9.51 -5.70
N HIS A 47 -6.91 10.68 -5.78
CA HIS A 47 -7.25 11.70 -6.77
C HIS A 47 -6.11 11.80 -7.79
N HIS A 48 -6.47 11.62 -9.06
CA HIS A 48 -5.59 11.93 -10.18
C HIS A 48 -5.74 13.38 -10.59
N HIS A 49 -4.62 14.06 -10.76
CA HIS A 49 -4.63 15.40 -11.31
C HIS A 49 -4.00 15.35 -12.70
N TYR A 50 -4.86 15.38 -13.71
CA TYR A 50 -4.45 15.48 -15.10
C TYR A 50 -4.29 16.94 -15.50
N GLN A 51 -3.31 17.21 -16.34
CA GLN A 51 -3.11 18.51 -16.98
C GLN A 51 -3.17 18.32 -18.49
N TYR A 52 -3.95 19.17 -19.16
CA TYR A 52 -3.94 19.24 -20.62
C TYR A 52 -2.70 20.02 -21.08
N LYS A 53 -1.91 19.42 -21.98
CA LYS A 53 -0.80 20.05 -22.70
C LYS A 53 -1.01 19.80 -24.19
N ILE A 54 -0.23 20.48 -25.04
CA ILE A 54 -0.28 20.24 -26.49
C ILE A 54 -0.07 18.74 -26.74
N GLY A 55 -1.06 18.11 -27.38
CA GLY A 55 -1.03 16.68 -27.71
C GLY A 55 -1.74 15.75 -26.73
N GLY A 56 -2.28 16.22 -25.59
CA GLY A 56 -3.16 15.39 -24.75
C GLY A 56 -3.18 15.69 -23.25
N TYR A 57 -3.87 14.83 -22.51
CA TYR A 57 -3.88 14.84 -21.05
C TYR A 57 -2.71 14.03 -20.50
N PHE A 58 -1.98 14.61 -19.56
CA PHE A 58 -0.88 13.97 -18.87
C PHE A 58 -1.14 13.94 -17.37
N LEU A 59 -0.85 12.82 -16.71
CA LEU A 59 -0.95 12.72 -15.27
C LEU A 59 0.17 13.56 -14.64
N ASN A 60 -0.22 14.64 -13.95
CA ASN A 60 0.72 15.63 -13.42
C ASN A 60 1.08 15.36 -11.95
N LYS A 61 0.08 14.97 -11.14
CA LYS A 61 0.28 14.60 -9.74
C LYS A 61 -0.80 13.64 -9.25
N ILE A 62 -0.53 12.98 -8.13
CA ILE A 62 -1.49 12.16 -7.40
C ILE A 62 -1.65 12.73 -6.00
N SER A 63 -2.88 12.75 -5.48
CA SER A 63 -3.14 13.05 -4.07
C SER A 63 -3.84 11.86 -3.43
N LEU A 64 -3.38 11.44 -2.25
CA LEU A 64 -4.05 10.44 -1.43
C LEU A 64 -4.68 11.12 -0.23
N TYR A 65 -5.98 10.90 -0.07
CA TYR A 65 -6.71 11.32 1.11
C TYR A 65 -6.73 10.15 2.07
N VAL A 66 -6.22 10.38 3.27
CA VAL A 66 -5.95 9.33 4.24
C VAL A 66 -6.54 9.67 5.61
N GLN A 67 -6.74 8.65 6.42
CA GLN A 67 -7.04 8.78 7.84
C GLN A 67 -5.97 8.08 8.67
N SER A 68 -5.70 8.57 9.88
CA SER A 68 -4.83 7.86 10.81
C SER A 68 -5.43 6.48 11.11
N ALA A 69 -4.61 5.44 11.04
CA ALA A 69 -5.04 4.08 11.30
C ALA A 69 -4.05 3.38 12.23
N GLN A 70 -4.55 2.44 13.03
CA GLN A 70 -3.66 1.51 13.69
C GLN A 70 -3.00 0.61 12.65
N ARG A 71 -1.83 0.06 13.01
CA ARG A 71 -1.16 -0.94 12.18
C ARG A 71 -2.15 -2.09 11.90
N PRO A 72 -2.43 -2.41 10.63
CA PRO A 72 -3.41 -3.42 10.31
C PRO A 72 -2.97 -4.79 10.84
N GLN A 73 -3.88 -5.46 11.54
CA GLN A 73 -3.66 -6.82 12.04
C GLN A 73 -3.50 -7.78 10.85
N GLU A 74 -2.70 -8.82 11.03
CA GLU A 74 -2.42 -9.83 9.99
C GLU A 74 -1.91 -9.27 8.67
N ARG A 75 -1.21 -8.14 8.70
CA ARG A 75 -0.50 -7.61 7.54
C ARG A 75 0.98 -7.43 7.84
N SER A 76 1.79 -7.67 6.82
CA SER A 76 3.24 -7.46 6.88
C SER A 76 3.62 -6.29 5.99
N LEU A 77 4.61 -5.51 6.41
CA LEU A 77 5.15 -4.41 5.63
C LEU A 77 6.36 -4.93 4.84
N ILE A 78 6.28 -4.91 3.52
CA ILE A 78 7.38 -5.29 2.61
C ILE A 78 7.58 -4.11 1.66
N ASP A 79 8.81 -3.58 1.58
CA ASP A 79 9.19 -2.49 0.66
C ASP A 79 8.20 -1.29 0.69
N GLY A 80 7.75 -0.91 1.89
CA GLY A 80 6.80 0.19 2.07
C GLY A 80 5.33 -0.12 1.71
N ARG A 81 5.00 -1.38 1.44
CA ARG A 81 3.66 -1.86 1.06
C ARG A 81 3.09 -2.82 2.09
N TRP A 82 1.81 -2.67 2.40
CA TRP A 82 1.11 -3.55 3.33
C TRP A 82 0.47 -4.72 2.60
N ILE A 83 1.08 -5.90 2.73
CA ILE A 83 0.54 -7.15 2.19
C ILE A 83 -0.31 -7.88 3.23
N ILE A 84 -1.28 -8.68 2.79
CA ILE A 84 -2.07 -9.54 3.69
C ILE A 84 -1.27 -10.78 4.06
N GLY A 85 -1.30 -11.13 5.35
CA GLY A 85 -0.63 -12.27 5.93
C GLY A 85 0.79 -11.98 6.41
N ASP A 86 1.44 -13.06 6.87
CA ASP A 86 2.83 -13.06 7.31
C ASP A 86 3.76 -13.17 6.09
N SER A 87 4.64 -12.17 5.92
CA SER A 87 5.63 -12.13 4.84
C SER A 87 6.67 -13.24 4.92
N ASN A 88 6.84 -13.84 6.10
CA ASN A 88 7.76 -14.95 6.30
C ASN A 88 7.16 -16.28 5.85
N CYS A 89 5.87 -16.36 5.50
CA CYS A 89 5.30 -17.59 4.96
C CYS A 89 5.68 -17.74 3.48
N ARG A 90 6.25 -18.89 3.08
CA ARG A 90 6.65 -19.16 1.69
C ARG A 90 5.48 -19.10 0.69
N PHE A 91 4.26 -19.32 1.16
CA PHE A 91 3.04 -19.32 0.35
C PHE A 91 2.39 -17.94 0.26
N ASN A 92 2.89 -16.94 0.99
CA ASN A 92 2.34 -15.60 0.93
C ASN A 92 2.40 -15.08 -0.52
N ALA A 93 1.28 -14.54 -1.01
CA ALA A 93 1.14 -14.06 -2.38
C ALA A 93 1.78 -12.67 -2.59
N HIS A 94 2.31 -12.05 -1.54
CA HIS A 94 2.82 -10.68 -1.51
C HIS A 94 1.80 -9.67 -2.07
N SER A 95 0.53 -9.87 -1.76
CA SER A 95 -0.59 -9.09 -2.29
C SER A 95 -1.34 -8.34 -1.20
N GLU A 96 -1.86 -7.16 -1.55
CA GLU A 96 -2.61 -6.26 -0.65
C GLU A 96 -4.04 -6.73 -0.38
N ILE A 97 -4.53 -7.65 -1.22
CA ILE A 97 -5.93 -8.14 -1.21
C ILE A 97 -6.02 -9.67 -1.11
N PHE A 98 -4.92 -10.39 -1.29
CA PHE A 98 -4.92 -11.84 -1.32
C PHE A 98 -3.76 -12.42 -0.50
N ARG A 99 -4.08 -13.33 0.43
CA ARG A 99 -3.10 -13.87 1.38
C ARG A 99 -2.22 -14.96 0.75
N CYS A 100 -2.84 -16.07 0.35
CA CYS A 100 -2.19 -17.19 -0.32
C CYS A 100 -3.24 -18.09 -0.99
N ALA A 101 -2.83 -18.90 -1.95
CA ALA A 101 -3.74 -19.79 -2.68
C ALA A 101 -4.31 -20.93 -1.83
N VAL A 102 -3.53 -21.41 -0.84
CA VAL A 102 -3.87 -22.61 -0.05
C VAL A 102 -4.71 -22.32 1.20
N ASN A 103 -4.74 -21.08 1.66
CA ASN A 103 -5.57 -20.63 2.78
C ASN A 103 -5.99 -19.16 2.58
N PRO A 104 -6.85 -18.87 1.59
CA PRO A 104 -7.19 -17.50 1.21
C PRO A 104 -7.94 -16.73 2.31
N GLU A 105 -8.85 -17.40 3.01
CA GLU A 105 -9.74 -16.78 4.01
C GLU A 105 -9.21 -16.87 5.45
N GLY A 106 -8.31 -17.81 5.74
CA GLY A 106 -7.85 -18.07 7.12
C GLY A 106 -6.62 -17.26 7.53
N PRO A 107 -6.41 -17.03 8.84
CA PRO A 107 -5.22 -16.34 9.34
C PRO A 107 -3.95 -17.19 9.15
N CYS A 108 -2.78 -16.55 9.23
CA CYS A 108 -1.50 -17.27 9.26
C CYS A 108 -1.28 -17.98 10.60
N GLN A 109 -1.76 -17.40 11.70
CA GLN A 109 -1.67 -17.99 13.03
C GLN A 109 -2.48 -19.29 13.09
N GLY A 110 -1.84 -20.39 13.48
CA GLY A 110 -2.48 -21.72 13.54
C GLY A 110 -2.76 -22.35 12.16
N CYS A 111 -2.27 -21.76 11.07
CA CYS A 111 -2.45 -22.32 9.74
C CYS A 111 -1.64 -23.60 9.56
N ARG A 112 -2.31 -24.72 9.22
CA ARG A 112 -1.64 -26.02 8.95
C ARG A 112 -0.71 -26.03 7.73
N PHE A 113 -0.88 -25.05 6.83
CA PHE A 113 -0.06 -24.90 5.62
C PHE A 113 1.08 -23.90 5.81
N TYR A 114 1.24 -23.31 7.01
CA TYR A 114 2.29 -22.34 7.24
C TYR A 114 3.67 -22.99 7.11
N GLU A 115 4.52 -22.39 6.30
CA GLU A 115 5.91 -22.80 6.14
C GLU A 115 6.78 -21.54 6.11
N PHE A 116 7.77 -21.48 7.01
CA PHE A 116 8.70 -20.36 7.07
C PHE A 116 9.55 -20.33 5.80
N ARG A 117 9.73 -19.15 5.23
CA ARG A 117 10.57 -18.91 4.07
C ARG A 117 12.02 -18.88 4.55
N ASP A 118 12.76 -19.95 4.27
CA ASP A 118 14.20 -19.97 4.47
C ASP A 118 14.86 -18.96 3.52
N VAL A 119 15.20 -17.79 4.07
CA VAL A 119 16.09 -16.83 3.40
C VAL A 119 17.51 -17.31 3.66
N ARG A 120 17.98 -18.33 2.91
CA ARG A 120 19.42 -18.57 2.83
C ARG A 120 20.04 -17.45 2.02
N SER A 121 20.94 -16.72 2.69
CA SER A 121 21.70 -15.55 2.24
C SER A 121 22.52 -15.79 0.98
#